data_AF-A0A073IG59-F1
#
_entry.id   AF-A0A073IG59-F1
#
_cell.length_a   1.000
_cell.length_b   1.000
_cell.length_c   1.000
_cell.angle_alpha   90.00
_cell.angle_beta   90.00
_cell.angle_gamma   90.00
#
_symmetry.space_group_name_H-M   'P 1'
#
loop_
_entity.id
_entity.type
_entity.pdbx_description
1 polymer ?
#
loop_
_entity_poly.entity_id
_entity_poly.type
_entity_poly.pdbx_seq_one_letter_code
_entity_poly.pdbx_strand_id
1 'polypeptide(L)'
;MMRALALVLALVATEATAAQRVYEGDEAAAIRCANMMAMTGVTLNGAGLMGDAEKDVLIGISVLILENHVSGSWTAKKRAMEAMRDRRDVEETLADYQRNAPRCLKRFPIN
;
A
#
# COMPACT_ATOMS: atom_id res chain seq x y z
N MET A 1 35.35 29.88 43.94
CA MET A 1 35.69 28.46 43.74
C MET A 1 34.44 27.71 43.29
N MET A 2 34.58 26.94 42.19
CA MET A 2 33.67 25.91 41.61
C MET A 2 32.15 26.13 41.72
N ARG A 3 31.49 26.68 40.68
CA ARG A 3 30.88 25.93 39.56
C ARG A 3 29.82 24.90 40.00
N ALA A 4 28.59 25.40 40.10
CA ALA A 4 27.38 24.61 39.97
C ALA A 4 27.36 23.95 38.57
N LEU A 5 27.27 22.62 38.52
CA LEU A 5 26.88 21.90 37.30
C LEU A 5 25.96 20.74 37.71
N ALA A 6 24.67 21.07 37.79
CA ALA A 6 23.61 20.07 37.75
C ALA A 6 23.56 19.51 36.33
N LEU A 7 24.12 18.32 36.12
CA LEU A 7 24.07 17.63 34.84
C LEU A 7 22.76 16.85 34.74
N VAL A 8 21.68 17.55 34.40
CA VAL A 8 20.46 16.91 33.88
C VAL A 8 20.80 16.43 32.47
N LEU A 9 21.13 15.15 32.32
CA LEU A 9 21.12 14.49 31.02
C LEU A 9 19.68 14.51 30.52
N ALA A 10 19.34 15.52 29.74
CA ALA A 10 18.18 15.49 28.87
C ALA A 10 18.38 14.34 27.90
N LEU A 11 17.66 13.23 28.12
CA LEU A 11 17.38 12.26 27.08
C LEU A 11 16.65 13.02 25.97
N VAL A 12 17.39 13.45 24.96
CA VAL A 12 16.81 13.77 23.65
C VAL A 12 16.41 12.43 23.05
N ALA A 13 15.22 11.96 23.40
CA ALA A 13 14.52 10.99 22.60
C ALA A 13 14.25 11.66 21.26
N THR A 14 15.18 11.53 20.31
CA THR A 14 14.82 11.62 18.90
C THR A 14 13.88 10.47 18.64
N GLU A 15 12.58 10.73 18.83
CA GLU A 15 11.56 9.98 18.11
C GLU A 15 11.92 10.15 16.64
N ALA A 16 12.56 9.13 16.08
CA ALA A 16 12.63 8.95 14.65
C ALA A 16 11.19 8.77 14.19
N THR A 17 10.47 9.88 14.02
CA THR A 17 9.28 9.94 13.20
C THR A 17 9.74 9.45 11.84
N ALA A 18 9.49 8.16 11.57
CA ALA A 18 9.80 7.55 10.30
C ALA A 18 9.12 8.42 9.25
N ALA A 19 9.90 9.25 8.56
CA ALA A 19 9.40 10.23 7.62
C ALA A 19 8.41 9.53 6.70
N GLN A 20 7.17 10.02 6.67
CA GLN A 20 6.11 9.35 5.94
C GLN A 20 6.49 9.36 4.46
N ARG A 21 6.87 8.19 3.95
CA ARG A 21 7.34 8.04 2.57
C ARG A 21 6.23 8.50 1.63
N VAL A 22 6.57 9.45 0.76
CA VAL A 22 5.71 9.87 -0.33
C VAL A 22 6.06 9.02 -1.54
N TYR A 23 5.07 8.27 -2.03
CA TYR A 23 5.20 7.50 -3.26
C TYR A 23 4.72 8.33 -4.43
N GLU A 24 5.54 8.42 -5.48
CA GLU A 24 5.25 9.23 -6.67
C GLU A 24 5.49 8.41 -7.95
N GLY A 25 5.09 8.96 -9.10
CA GLY A 25 5.36 8.37 -10.40
C GLY A 25 4.89 6.92 -10.53
N ASP A 26 5.82 6.05 -10.94
CA ASP A 26 5.57 4.61 -11.16
C ASP A 26 5.22 3.87 -9.88
N GLU A 27 5.87 4.16 -8.74
CA GLU A 27 5.54 3.49 -7.48
C GLU A 27 4.11 3.81 -7.05
N ALA A 28 3.68 5.07 -7.16
CA ALA A 28 2.31 5.47 -6.88
C ALA A 28 1.31 4.79 -7.83
N ALA A 29 1.68 4.62 -9.10
CA ALA A 29 0.85 3.91 -10.08
C ALA A 29 0.78 2.40 -9.81
N ALA A 30 1.87 1.78 -9.38
CA ALA A 30 1.91 0.38 -8.96
C ALA A 30 1.04 0.15 -7.73
N ILE A 31 1.11 1.03 -6.71
CA ILE A 31 0.26 0.98 -5.52
C ILE A 31 -1.23 1.08 -5.91
N ARG A 32 -1.59 1.95 -6.86
CA ARG A 32 -2.97 2.02 -7.38
C ARG A 32 -3.42 0.73 -8.06
N CYS A 33 -2.56 0.13 -8.88
CA CYS A 33 -2.84 -1.15 -9.54
C CYS A 33 -3.03 -2.26 -8.50
N ALA A 34 -2.08 -2.41 -7.57
CA ALA A 34 -2.15 -3.38 -6.47
C ALA A 34 -3.45 -3.21 -5.66
N ASN A 35 -3.76 -1.99 -5.24
CA ASN A 35 -4.97 -1.70 -4.47
C ASN A 35 -6.26 -2.05 -5.24
N MET A 36 -6.33 -1.70 -6.53
CA MET A 36 -7.44 -2.09 -7.40
C MET A 36 -7.65 -3.61 -7.42
N MET A 37 -6.58 -4.40 -7.61
CA MET A 37 -6.66 -5.87 -7.64
C MET A 37 -7.18 -6.42 -6.30
N ALA A 38 -6.56 -6.03 -5.19
CA ALA A 38 -6.94 -6.50 -3.86
C ALA A 38 -8.37 -6.12 -3.49
N MET A 39 -8.75 -4.86 -3.70
CA MET A 39 -10.09 -4.38 -3.34
C MET A 39 -11.17 -4.99 -4.21
N THR A 40 -10.90 -5.25 -5.49
CA THR A 40 -11.83 -5.98 -6.37
C THR A 40 -12.09 -7.38 -5.81
N GLY A 41 -11.03 -8.10 -5.44
CA GLY A 41 -11.15 -9.45 -4.89
C GLY A 41 -11.98 -9.47 -3.60
N VAL A 42 -11.63 -8.62 -2.64
CA VAL A 42 -12.34 -8.51 -1.35
C VAL A 42 -13.80 -8.10 -1.55
N THR A 43 -14.06 -7.14 -2.43
CA THR A 43 -15.41 -6.64 -2.70
C THR A 43 -16.29 -7.73 -3.31
N LEU A 44 -15.84 -8.37 -4.39
CA LEU A 44 -16.65 -9.36 -5.10
C LEU A 44 -16.86 -10.60 -4.24
N ASN A 45 -15.88 -10.99 -3.43
CA ASN A 45 -16.03 -12.09 -2.48
C ASN A 45 -17.04 -11.75 -1.37
N GLY A 46 -16.96 -10.55 -0.79
CA GLY A 46 -17.93 -10.08 0.20
C GLY A 46 -19.37 -10.01 -0.33
N ALA A 47 -19.53 -9.77 -1.64
CA ALA A 47 -20.82 -9.79 -2.33
C ALA A 47 -21.29 -11.20 -2.78
N GLY A 48 -20.50 -12.25 -2.54
CA GLY A 48 -20.80 -13.61 -3.00
C GLY A 48 -20.65 -13.82 -4.51
N LEU A 49 -19.98 -12.90 -5.21
CA LEU A 49 -19.75 -12.92 -6.66
C LEU A 49 -18.37 -13.51 -7.04
N MET A 50 -17.55 -13.86 -6.04
CA MET A 50 -16.21 -14.43 -6.21
C MET A 50 -15.91 -15.41 -5.09
N GLY A 51 -15.36 -16.57 -5.44
CA GLY A 51 -14.90 -17.55 -4.45
C GLY A 51 -13.63 -17.11 -3.73
N ASP A 52 -13.29 -17.82 -2.64
CA ASP A 52 -12.10 -17.51 -1.87
C ASP A 52 -10.80 -17.72 -2.67
N ALA A 53 -10.76 -18.78 -3.49
CA ALA A 53 -9.60 -19.07 -4.32
C ALA A 53 -9.31 -17.93 -5.33
N GLU A 54 -10.34 -17.42 -6.01
CA GLU A 54 -10.18 -16.31 -6.95
C GLU A 54 -9.80 -15.00 -6.25
N LYS A 55 -10.39 -14.73 -5.08
CA LYS A 55 -10.00 -13.59 -4.23
C LYS A 55 -8.52 -13.68 -3.86
N ASP A 56 -8.06 -14.85 -3.41
CA ASP A 56 -6.68 -15.06 -2.98
C ASP A 56 -5.69 -14.90 -4.14
N VAL A 57 -6.08 -15.26 -5.36
CA VAL A 57 -5.31 -14.94 -6.57
C VAL A 57 -5.15 -13.42 -6.74
N LEU A 58 -6.23 -12.64 -6.63
CA LEU A 58 -6.14 -11.18 -6.79
C LEU A 58 -5.32 -10.52 -5.68
N ILE A 59 -5.42 -11.02 -4.45
CA ILE A 59 -4.57 -10.59 -3.33
C ILE A 59 -3.10 -10.95 -3.61
N GLY A 60 -2.83 -12.15 -4.08
CA GLY A 60 -1.48 -12.59 -4.45
C GLY A 60 -0.85 -11.71 -5.52
N ILE A 61 -1.60 -11.36 -6.57
CA ILE A 61 -1.18 -10.42 -7.61
C ILE A 61 -0.85 -9.06 -6.99
N SER A 62 -1.71 -8.54 -6.11
CA SER A 62 -1.44 -7.28 -5.41
C SER A 62 -0.14 -7.32 -4.61
N VAL A 63 0.13 -8.41 -3.88
CA VAL A 63 1.37 -8.57 -3.11
C VAL A 63 2.58 -8.58 -4.04
N LEU A 64 2.52 -9.33 -5.14
CA LEU A 64 3.62 -9.39 -6.12
C LEU A 64 3.90 -8.03 -6.77
N ILE A 65 2.86 -7.26 -7.10
CA ILE A 65 3.04 -5.89 -7.62
C ILE A 65 3.80 -5.03 -6.61
N LEU A 66 3.42 -5.10 -5.33
CA LEU A 66 4.08 -4.32 -4.27
C LEU A 66 5.52 -4.76 -4.03
N GLU A 67 5.81 -6.06 -4.09
CA GLU A 67 7.16 -6.57 -3.90
C GLU A 67 8.09 -6.20 -5.07
N ASN A 68 7.60 -6.28 -6.30
CA ASN A 68 8.42 -6.07 -7.48
C ASN A 68 8.57 -4.59 -7.88
N HIS A 69 7.57 -3.76 -7.61
CA HIS A 69 7.49 -2.40 -8.19
C HIS A 69 7.39 -1.28 -7.17
N VAL A 70 7.36 -1.60 -5.87
CA VAL A 70 7.25 -0.59 -4.80
C VAL A 70 8.36 -0.83 -3.79
N SER A 71 9.20 0.17 -3.60
CA SER A 71 10.29 0.12 -2.64
C SER A 71 9.83 0.47 -1.22
N GLY A 72 10.73 0.26 -0.26
CA GLY A 72 10.48 0.51 1.16
C GLY A 72 10.01 -0.74 1.91
N SER A 73 9.82 -0.58 3.22
CA SER A 73 9.43 -1.69 4.10
C SER A 73 7.99 -2.13 3.85
N TRP A 74 7.69 -3.39 4.16
CA TRP A 74 6.33 -3.92 4.08
C TRP A 74 5.30 -3.05 4.82
N THR A 75 5.67 -2.54 6.00
CA THR A 75 4.83 -1.61 6.77
C THR A 75 4.52 -0.32 6.01
N ALA A 76 5.49 0.24 5.28
CA ALA A 76 5.27 1.43 4.46
C ALA A 76 4.34 1.14 3.27
N LYS A 77 4.57 0.02 2.57
CA LYS A 77 3.71 -0.44 1.46
C LYS A 77 2.27 -0.66 1.93
N LYS A 78 2.08 -1.33 3.07
CA LYS A 78 0.76 -1.58 3.67
C LYS A 78 0.04 -0.28 4.01
N ARG A 79 0.72 0.68 4.62
CA ARG A 79 0.12 2.01 4.89
C ARG A 79 -0.29 2.75 3.63
N ALA A 80 0.49 2.65 2.55
CA ALA A 80 0.12 3.23 1.27
C ALA A 80 -1.12 2.55 0.66
N MET A 81 -1.24 1.23 0.79
CA MET A 81 -2.43 0.47 0.39
C MET A 81 -3.67 0.87 1.21
N GLU A 82 -3.53 1.02 2.53
CA GLU A 82 -4.61 1.50 3.41
C GLU A 82 -5.06 2.91 3.00
N ALA A 83 -4.12 3.84 2.80
CA ALA A 83 -4.42 5.19 2.35
C ALA A 83 -5.11 5.22 0.98
N MET A 84 -4.80 4.29 0.07
CA MET A 84 -5.50 4.16 -1.21
C MET A 84 -6.90 3.59 -1.07
N ARG A 85 -7.07 2.56 -0.22
CA ARG A 85 -8.38 1.97 0.07
C ARG A 85 -9.33 3.03 0.64
N ASP A 86 -8.87 3.79 1.63
CA ASP A 86 -9.70 4.76 2.35
C ASP A 86 -10.16 5.93 1.46
N ARG A 87 -9.58 6.07 0.26
CA ARG A 87 -9.93 7.10 -0.74
C ARG A 87 -10.84 6.59 -1.85
N ARG A 88 -11.14 5.30 -1.92
CA ARG A 88 -11.82 4.68 -3.06
C ARG A 88 -13.19 4.14 -2.66
N ASP A 89 -14.18 4.47 -3.47
CA ASP A 89 -15.48 3.83 -3.40
C ASP A 89 -15.45 2.42 -4.04
N VAL A 90 -16.38 1.58 -3.61
CA VAL A 90 -16.53 0.20 -4.08
C VAL A 90 -16.94 0.15 -5.56
N GLU A 91 -17.92 0.94 -5.98
CA GLU A 91 -18.39 0.95 -7.37
C GLU A 91 -17.30 1.50 -8.29
N GLU A 92 -16.62 2.57 -7.85
CA GLU A 92 -15.47 3.12 -8.56
C GLU A 92 -14.36 2.09 -8.73
N THR A 93 -14.09 1.27 -7.71
CA THR A 93 -13.05 0.22 -7.75
C THR A 93 -13.38 -0.84 -8.80
N LEU A 94 -14.61 -1.33 -8.85
CA LEU A 94 -15.02 -2.35 -9.82
C LEU A 94 -14.99 -1.80 -11.25
N ALA A 95 -15.42 -0.55 -11.43
CA ALA A 95 -15.38 0.13 -12.72
C ALA A 95 -13.93 0.40 -13.17
N ASP A 96 -13.04 0.76 -12.23
CA ASP A 96 -11.60 0.91 -12.46
C ASP A 96 -10.97 -0.42 -12.87
N TYR A 97 -11.32 -1.52 -12.20
CA TYR A 97 -10.87 -2.87 -12.55
C TYR A 97 -11.22 -3.25 -13.98
N GLN A 98 -12.49 -3.12 -14.37
CA GLN A 98 -12.96 -3.47 -15.72
C GLN A 98 -12.23 -2.69 -16.81
N ARG A 99 -11.93 -1.40 -16.57
CA ARG A 99 -11.29 -0.53 -17.56
C ARG A 99 -9.78 -0.64 -17.58
N ASN A 100 -9.16 -0.84 -16.42
CA ASN A 100 -7.73 -0.56 -16.24
C ASN A 100 -6.90 -1.76 -15.79
N ALA A 101 -7.50 -2.86 -15.31
CA ALA A 101 -6.73 -4.02 -14.86
C ALA A 101 -5.78 -4.58 -15.94
N PRO A 102 -6.21 -4.81 -17.21
CA PRO A 102 -5.28 -5.30 -18.24
C PRO A 102 -4.14 -4.32 -18.54
N ARG A 103 -4.40 -3.01 -18.48
CA ARG A 103 -3.40 -1.97 -18.74
C ARG A 103 -2.40 -1.89 -17.59
N CYS A 104 -2.88 -1.96 -16.35
CA CYS A 104 -2.02 -1.84 -15.19
C CYS A 104 -1.15 -3.09 -15.00
N LEU A 105 -1.70 -4.29 -15.24
CA LEU A 105 -0.92 -5.54 -15.21
C LEU A 105 0.13 -5.62 -16.33
N LYS A 106 -0.13 -5.02 -17.50
CA LYS A 106 0.88 -4.88 -18.55
C LYS A 106 2.03 -3.95 -18.14
N ARG A 107 1.73 -2.89 -17.39
CA ARG A 107 2.73 -1.93 -16.90
C ARG A 107 3.52 -2.47 -15.71
N PHE A 108 2.88 -3.26 -14.85
CA PHE A 108 3.44 -3.81 -13.63
C PHE A 108 3.35 -5.36 -13.65
N PRO A 109 4.18 -6.02 -14.46
CA PRO A 109 4.17 -7.48 -14.59
C PRO A 109 4.61 -8.16 -13.30
N ILE A 110 4.10 -9.36 -13.05
CA ILE A 110 4.36 -10.15 -11.82
C ILE A 110 5.26 -11.37 -12.07
N ASN A 111 5.73 -11.54 -13.30
CA ASN A 111 6.54 -12.67 -13.80
C ASN A 111 7.54 -12.24 -14.87
#